data_AF-A0A1M5FBB5-F1
#
_entry.id   AF-A0A1M5FBB5-F1
#
_cell.length_a   1.000
_cell.length_b   1.000
_cell.length_c   1.000
_cell.angle_alpha   90.00
_cell.angle_beta   90.00
_cell.angle_gamma   90.00
#
_symmetry.space_group_name_H-M   'P 1'
#
loop_
_entity.id
_entity.type
_entity.pdbx_description
1 polymer ?
#
loop_
_entity_poly.entity_id
_entity_poly.type
_entity_poly.pdbx_seq_one_letter_code
_entity_poly.pdbx_strand_id
1 'polypeptide(L)' 'MSVHIDDVDLACRLSGLTLTELWIAYVGMGGSASEVDLWARLALGAGWPAVEDAMLLAAAEEALVNAGLPRLHPGEG' A
#
# COMPACT_ATOMS: atom_id res chain seq x y z
N MET A 1 -15.24 4.07 -0.19
CA MET A 1 -14.23 3.91 0.86
C MET A 1 -12.98 4.59 0.34
N SER A 2 -12.60 5.74 0.90
CA SER A 2 -11.42 6.47 0.41
C SER A 2 -10.22 5.84 1.08
N VAL A 3 -9.33 5.21 0.31
CA VAL A 3 -8.03 4.75 0.84
C VAL A 3 -7.29 6.02 1.27
N HIS A 4 -7.04 6.17 2.56
CA HIS A 4 -6.22 7.27 3.05
C HIS A 4 -4.77 6.86 2.87
N ILE A 5 -3.98 7.72 2.22
CA ILE A 5 -2.55 7.48 2.03
C ILE A 5 -1.84 7.24 3.37
N ASP A 6 -2.38 7.83 4.43
CA ASP A 6 -1.97 7.69 5.82
C ASP A 6 -2.05 6.24 6.32
N ASP A 7 -2.99 5.42 5.82
CA ASP A 7 -3.10 4.01 6.20
C ASP A 7 -1.96 3.19 5.58
N VAL A 8 -1.56 3.52 4.35
CA VAL A 8 -0.43 2.87 3.67
C VAL A 8 0.89 3.24 4.37
N ASP A 9 1.08 4.53 4.71
CA ASP A 9 2.24 4.99 5.50
C ASP A 9 2.29 4.28 6.87
N LEU A 10 1.16 4.26 7.58
CA LEU A 10 1.05 3.62 8.88
C LEU A 10 1.37 2.12 8.79
N ALA A 11 0.82 1.42 7.80
CA ALA A 11 1.06 -0.01 7.58
C ALA A 11 2.54 -0.30 7.32
N CYS A 12 3.21 0.50 6.48
CA CYS A 12 4.65 0.36 6.24
C CYS A 12 5.46 0.59 7.52
N ARG A 13 5.14 1.62 8.29
CA ARG A 13 5.86 1.93 9.54
C ARG A 13 5.70 0.84 10.60
N LEU A 14 4.52 0.23 10.67
CA LEU A 14 4.23 -0.84 11.61
C LEU A 14 4.86 -2.18 11.20
N SER A 15 4.81 -2.52 9.90
CA SER A 15 5.40 -3.76 9.38
C SER A 15 6.93 -3.67 9.21
N GLY A 16 7.50 -2.46 9.23
CA GLY A 16 8.92 -2.23 8.93
C GLY A 16 9.25 -2.33 7.44
N LEU A 17 8.23 -2.36 6.58
CA LEU A 17 8.37 -2.48 5.14
C LEU A 17 8.94 -1.20 4.53
N THR A 18 9.94 -1.34 3.66
CA THR A 18 10.45 -0.23 2.87
C THR A 18 9.51 0.10 1.71
N LEU A 19 9.58 1.34 1.18
CA LEU A 19 8.83 1.75 -0.01
C LEU A 19 9.11 0.87 -1.24
N THR A 20 10.35 0.41 -1.40
CA THR A 20 10.72 -0.47 -2.51
C THR A 20 10.09 -1.86 -2.34
N GLU A 21 10.05 -2.41 -1.12
CA GLU A 21 9.36 -3.69 -0.86
C GLU A 21 7.84 -3.57 -1.05
N LEU A 22 7.25 -2.43 -0.65
CA LEU A 22 5.85 -2.12 -0.93
C LEU A 22 5.58 -2.13 -2.43
N TRP A 23 6.41 -1.44 -3.20
CA TRP A 23 6.27 -1.39 -4.65
C TRP A 23 6.40 -2.77 -5.28
N ILE A 24 7.36 -3.59 -4.84
CA ILE A 24 7.51 -4.98 -5.30
C ILE A 24 6.25 -5.80 -5.01
N ALA A 25 5.69 -5.69 -3.81
CA ALA A 25 4.46 -6.39 -3.44
C ALA A 25 3.25 -5.92 -4.27
N TYR A 26 3.11 -4.62 -4.44
CA TYR A 26 2.08 -4.00 -5.28
C TYR A 26 2.15 -4.46 -6.74
N VAL A 27 3.34 -4.46 -7.35
CA VAL A 27 3.56 -4.99 -8.71
C VAL A 27 3.26 -6.49 -8.77
N GLY A 28 3.64 -7.24 -7.73
CA GLY A 28 3.33 -8.66 -7.59
C GLY A 28 1.83 -8.97 -7.56
N MET A 29 1.00 -8.02 -7.10
CA MET A 29 -0.47 -8.11 -7.14
C MET A 29 -1.08 -7.67 -8.47
N GLY A 30 -0.28 -7.23 -9.43
CA GLY A 30 -0.73 -6.73 -10.74
C GLY A 30 -0.75 -5.21 -10.87
N GLY A 31 -0.19 -4.50 -9.89
CA GLY A 31 0.00 -3.05 -9.97
C GLY A 31 0.84 -2.64 -11.19
N SER A 32 0.41 -1.57 -11.87
CA SER A 32 0.97 -1.16 -13.15
C SER A 32 1.84 0.10 -13.09
N ALA A 33 1.80 0.82 -11.97
CA ALA A 33 2.51 2.07 -11.79
C ALA A 33 4.02 1.86 -11.54
N SER A 34 4.81 2.82 -12.01
CA SER A 34 6.25 2.81 -11.76
C SER A 34 6.55 3.11 -10.29
N GLU A 35 7.75 2.76 -9.84
CA GLU A 35 8.20 3.10 -8.49
C GLU A 35 8.16 4.63 -8.27
N VAL A 36 8.52 5.42 -9.30
CA VAL A 36 8.48 6.90 -9.24
C VAL A 36 7.06 7.42 -9.05
N ASP A 37 6.07 6.82 -9.70
CA ASP A 37 4.66 7.20 -9.53
C ASP A 37 4.17 6.89 -8.11
N LEU A 38 4.62 5.77 -7.52
CA LEU A 38 4.30 5.39 -6.16
C LEU A 38 4.92 6.37 -5.14
N TRP A 39 6.17 6.78 -5.36
CA TRP A 39 6.78 7.85 -4.57
C TRP A 39 6.03 9.17 -4.69
N ALA A 40 5.64 9.58 -5.91
CA ALA A 40 4.85 10.80 -6.12
C ALA A 40 3.47 10.71 -5.47
N ARG A 41 2.85 9.53 -5.49
CA ARG A 41 1.58 9.25 -4.81
C ARG A 41 1.72 9.43 -3.29
N LEU A 42 2.74 8.83 -2.69
CA LEU A 42 2.95 8.86 -1.23
C LEU A 42 3.47 10.22 -0.72
N ALA A 43 4.35 10.88 -1.48
CA ALA A 43 4.95 12.15 -1.06
C ALA A 43 4.12 13.39 -1.42
N LEU A 44 3.42 13.37 -2.56
CA LEU A 44 2.72 14.55 -3.10
C LEU A 44 1.20 14.36 -3.16
N GLY A 45 0.69 13.18 -2.78
CA GLY A 45 -0.74 12.87 -2.89
C GLY A 45 -1.22 12.85 -4.34
N ALA A 46 -0.34 12.54 -5.30
CA ALA A 46 -0.69 12.50 -6.73
C ALA A 46 -1.92 11.62 -6.97
N GLY A 47 -2.77 11.96 -7.94
CA GLY A 47 -3.97 11.19 -8.22
C GLY A 47 -3.64 9.82 -8.83
N TRP A 48 -4.17 8.75 -8.24
CA TRP A 48 -4.09 7.39 -8.77
C TRP A 48 -5.49 6.87 -9.14
N PRO A 49 -5.58 5.94 -10.11
CA PRO A 49 -6.81 5.19 -10.32
C PRO A 49 -7.18 4.41 -9.05
N ALA A 50 -8.48 4.36 -8.71
CA ALA A 50 -8.95 3.70 -7.50
C ALA A 50 -8.53 2.22 -7.40
N VAL A 51 -8.36 1.54 -8.54
CA VAL A 51 -7.85 0.16 -8.59
C VAL A 51 -6.40 0.08 -8.10
N GLU A 52 -5.55 1.04 -8.45
CA GLU A 52 -4.16 1.08 -8.02
C GLU A 52 -4.06 1.41 -6.53
N ASP A 53 -4.88 2.33 -6.02
CA ASP A 53 -4.98 2.61 -4.57
C ASP A 53 -5.42 1.37 -3.78
N ALA A 54 -6.39 0.59 -4.30
CA ALA A 54 -6.84 -0.64 -3.65
C ALA A 54 -5.75 -1.72 -3.62
N MET A 55 -5.01 -1.89 -4.72
CA MET A 55 -3.87 -2.81 -4.77
C MET A 55 -2.74 -2.38 -3.84
N LEU A 56 -2.44 -1.08 -3.78
CA LEU A 56 -1.43 -0.52 -2.89
C LEU A 56 -1.78 -0.77 -1.43
N LEU A 57 -3.04 -0.55 -1.05
CA LEU A 57 -3.52 -0.86 0.30
C LEU A 57 -3.41 -2.35 0.59
N ALA A 58 -3.86 -3.21 -0.32
CA ALA A 58 -3.76 -4.66 -0.14
C ALA A 58 -2.29 -5.12 0.05
N ALA A 59 -1.34 -4.56 -0.70
CA ALA A 59 0.08 -4.83 -0.53
C ALA A 59 0.59 -4.42 0.86
N ALA A 60 0.17 -3.26 1.35
CA ALA A 60 0.53 -2.77 2.69
C ALA A 60 -0.10 -3.63 3.80
N GLU A 61 -1.33 -4.10 3.61
CA GLU A 61 -2.02 -4.98 4.57
C GLU A 61 -1.42 -6.39 4.62
N GLU A 62 -1.01 -6.95 3.49
CA GLU A 62 -0.30 -8.23 3.47
C GLU A 62 1.05 -8.13 4.18
N ALA A 63 1.74 -6.98 4.10
CA ALA A 63 2.96 -6.73 4.86
C ALA A 63 2.71 -6.73 6.38
N LEU A 64 1.59 -6.17 6.85
CA LEU A 64 1.20 -6.25 8.26
C LEU A 64 0.97 -7.70 8.68
N VAL A 65 0.23 -8.47 7.89
CA VAL A 65 -0.02 -9.90 8.18
C VAL A 65 1.28 -10.69 8.25
N ASN A 66 2.20 -10.45 7.32
CA ASN A 66 3.52 -11.09 7.32
C ASN A 66 4.38 -10.69 8.53
N ALA A 67 4.20 -9.48 9.06
CA ALA A 67 4.82 -9.02 10.30
C ALA A 67 4.11 -9.55 11.57
N GLY A 68 3.04 -10.34 11.44
CA GLY A 68 2.23 -10.84 12.54
C GLY A 68 1.30 -9.79 13.16
N LEU A 69 1.06 -8.69 12.44
CA LEU A 69 0.18 -7.60 12.84
C LEU A 69 -1.21 -7.76 12.19
N PRO A 70 -2.28 -7.29 12.86
CA PRO A 70 -3.59 -7.23 12.26
C PRO A 70 -3.62 -6.20 11.12
N ARG A 71 -4.49 -6.44 10.12
CA ARG A 71 -4.79 -5.48 9.07
C ARG A 71 -5.43 -4.21 9.66
N LEU A 72 -5.17 -3.07 9.04
CA LEU A 72 -5.75 -1.78 9.47
C LEU A 72 -7.23 -1.72 9.13
N HIS A 73 -7.59 -2.24 7.96
CA HIS A 73 -8.96 -2.47 7.57
C HIS A 73 -9.25 -3.95 7.78
N PRO A 74 -10.07 -4.31 8.78
CA PRO A 74 -10.60 -5.67 8.84
C PRO A 74 -11.44 -5.82 7.58
N GLY A 75 -10.90 -6.52 6.58
CA GLY A 75 -11.63 -6.79 5.34
C GLY A 75 -13.00 -7.34 5.70
N GLU A 76 -14.06 -6.69 5.22
CA GLU A 76 -15.37 -7.31 5.20
C GLU A 76 -15.24 -8.52 4.26
N GLY A 77 -15.09 -9.69 4.85
CA GLY A 77 -15.08 -10.97 4.15
C GLY A 77 -16.43 -11.28 3.54
#